data_AF-A0A7S3TCB1-F1
#
_entry.id   AF-A0A7S3TCB1-F1
#
_cell.length_a   1.000
_cell.length_b   1.000
_cell.length_c   1.000
_cell.angle_alpha   90.00
_cell.angle_beta   90.00
_cell.angle_gamma   90.00
#
_symmetry.space_group_name_H-M   'P 1'
#
loop_
_entity.id
_entity.type
_entity.pdbx_description
1 polymer ?
#
loop_
_entity_poly.entity_id
_entity_poly.type
_entity_poly.pdbx_seq_one_letter_code
_entity_poly.pdbx_strand_id
1 'polypeptide(L)'
;IDDLNMPKKEIYGAQPPIELLRQWMDHGGWYDLVSKEKSFMFIEDIILVSAMGPPGGGRSRITARLQRHYNLIAYTNLGKDSITMIFNKIVKLFLGGFSDEITAQLENIVESTQ
;
A
#
# COMPACT_ATOMS: atom_id res chain seq x y z
N ILE A 1 -4.72 3.15 2.98
CA ILE A 1 -3.49 3.19 3.83
C ILE A 1 -2.40 2.41 3.12
N ASP A 2 -1.31 3.04 2.69
CA ASP A 2 -0.32 2.43 1.79
C ASP A 2 0.71 1.50 2.49
N ASP A 3 1.05 1.82 3.74
CA ASP A 3 2.01 1.08 4.56
C ASP A 3 1.37 0.63 5.88
N LEU A 4 0.34 -0.21 5.79
CA LEU A 4 -0.46 -0.61 6.95
C LEU A 4 0.38 -1.23 8.08
N ASN A 5 1.48 -1.90 7.75
CA ASN A 5 2.32 -2.63 8.69
C ASN A 5 3.60 -1.90 9.14
N MET A 6 3.73 -0.62 8.82
CA MET A 6 4.86 0.22 9.26
C MET A 6 4.81 0.63 10.74
N PRO A 7 3.64 0.88 11.40
CA PRO A 7 3.62 1.35 12.78
C PRO A 7 4.45 0.46 13.71
N LYS A 8 5.34 1.06 14.51
CA LYS A 8 6.24 0.32 15.40
C LYS A 8 5.43 -0.41 16.47
N LYS A 9 5.83 -1.65 16.76
CA LYS A 9 5.30 -2.41 17.89
C LYS A 9 5.76 -1.80 19.20
N GLU A 10 4.84 -1.68 20.16
CA GLU A 10 5.20 -1.39 21.55
C GLU A 10 5.76 -2.64 22.25
N ILE A 11 6.13 -2.52 23.52
CA ILE A 11 6.83 -3.56 24.29
C ILE A 11 6.06 -4.88 24.42
N TYR A 12 4.73 -4.83 24.39
CA TYR A 12 3.84 -6.01 24.40
C TYR A 12 3.43 -6.47 23.00
N GLY A 13 4.01 -5.88 21.95
CA GLY A 13 3.83 -6.30 20.56
C GLY A 13 2.61 -5.71 19.84
N ALA A 14 1.81 -4.87 20.51
CA ALA A 14 0.68 -4.19 19.88
C ALA A 14 1.14 -3.05 18.97
N GLN A 15 0.28 -2.67 18.02
CA GLN A 15 0.48 -1.50 17.15
C GLN A 15 -0.74 -0.59 17.35
N PRO A 16 -0.68 0.39 18.28
CA PRO A 16 -1.85 1.19 18.66
C PRO A 16 -2.63 1.82 17.48
N PRO A 17 -1.98 2.35 16.42
CA PRO A 17 -2.70 2.86 15.26
C PRO A 17 -3.54 1.79 14.55
N ILE A 18 -3.06 0.55 14.49
CA ILE A 18 -3.77 -0.57 13.87
C ILE A 18 -4.91 -1.05 14.76
N GLU A 19 -4.72 -1.06 16.08
CA GLU A 19 -5.77 -1.44 17.02
C GLU A 19 -6.92 -0.43 17.03
N LEU A 20 -6.65 0.85 16.78
CA LEU A 20 -7.70 1.85 16.56
C LEU A 20 -8.53 1.57 15.30
N LEU A 21 -7.88 1.21 14.19
CA LEU A 21 -8.58 0.80 12.97
C LEU A 21 -9.44 -0.44 13.20
N ARG A 22 -8.92 -1.42 13.92
CA ARG A 22 -9.68 -2.62 14.30
C ARG A 22 -10.88 -2.25 15.19
N GLN A 23 -10.70 -1.37 16.17
CA GLN A 23 -11.79 -0.90 17.01
C GLN A 23 -12.90 -0.27 16.18
N TRP A 24 -12.56 0.57 15.21
CA TRP A 24 -13.54 1.12 14.27
C TRP A 24 -14.21 0.03 13.43
N MET A 25 -13.47 -0.94 12.90
CA MET A 25 -14.04 -2.06 12.13
C MET A 25 -15.00 -2.94 12.94
N ASP A 26 -14.72 -3.15 14.21
CA ASP A 26 -15.52 -3.99 15.10
C ASP A 26 -16.75 -3.26 15.67
N HIS A 27 -16.63 -1.95 15.94
CA HIS A 27 -17.60 -1.19 16.73
C HIS A 27 -18.17 0.05 16.04
N GLY A 28 -17.72 0.36 14.82
CA GLY A 28 -18.18 1.52 14.04
C GLY A 28 -17.66 2.86 14.54
N GLY A 29 -16.65 2.90 15.42
CA GLY A 29 -16.19 4.15 16.02
C GLY A 29 -15.16 4.01 17.14
N TRP A 30 -14.90 5.10 17.84
CA TRP A 30 -14.04 5.13 19.03
C TRP A 30 -14.46 6.23 20.01
N TYR A 31 -13.97 6.15 21.23
CA TYR A 31 -14.24 7.17 22.25
C TYR A 31 -13.43 8.43 22.00
N ASP A 32 -14.08 9.59 22.10
CA ASP A 32 -13.38 10.87 22.11
C ASP A 32 -12.55 11.00 23.39
N LEU A 33 -11.28 11.39 23.22
CA LEU A 33 -10.34 11.59 24.32
C LEU A 33 -10.26 13.06 24.77
N VAL A 34 -10.83 14.00 23.99
CA VAL A 34 -10.78 15.43 24.27
C VAL A 34 -11.92 15.84 25.21
N SER A 35 -13.13 15.34 24.99
CA SER A 35 -14.27 15.60 25.87
C SER A 35 -14.13 14.91 27.23
N LYS A 36 -14.59 15.58 28.29
CA LYS A 36 -14.64 15.02 29.64
C LYS A 36 -15.59 13.82 29.74
N GLU A 37 -16.64 13.84 28.93
CA GLU A 37 -17.69 12.82 28.91
C GLU A 37 -17.23 11.54 28.21
N LYS A 38 -16.17 11.61 27.39
CA LYS A 38 -15.63 10.49 26.61
C LYS A 38 -16.74 9.80 25.83
N SER A 39 -17.51 10.56 25.07
CA SER A 39 -18.59 10.02 24.25
C SER A 39 -18.04 9.08 23.18
N PHE A 40 -18.82 8.05 22.82
CA PHE A 40 -18.49 7.20 21.70
C PHE A 40 -18.85 7.92 20.40
N MET A 41 -17.86 8.10 19.52
CA MET A 41 -18.01 8.75 18.23
C MET A 41 -18.19 7.67 17.16
N PHE A 42 -19.40 7.57 16.61
CA PHE A 42 -19.68 6.74 15.45
C PHE A 42 -19.13 7.38 14.18
N ILE A 43 -18.60 6.55 13.29
CA ILE A 43 -18.00 6.95 12.03
C ILE A 43 -18.65 6.13 10.94
N GLU A 44 -19.43 6.82 10.12
CA GLU A 44 -20.28 6.24 9.09
C GLU A 44 -19.70 6.49 7.69
N ASP A 45 -20.20 5.73 6.71
CA ASP A 45 -19.89 5.89 5.29
C ASP A 45 -18.39 5.87 4.92
N ILE A 46 -17.62 4.98 5.55
CA ILE A 46 -16.20 4.76 5.22
C ILE A 46 -15.98 3.40 4.56
N ILE A 47 -15.16 3.40 3.50
CA ILE A 47 -14.56 2.21 2.92
C ILE A 47 -13.06 2.25 3.18
N LEU A 48 -12.52 1.21 3.82
CA LEU A 48 -11.10 1.12 4.09
C LEU A 48 -10.39 0.23 3.07
N VAL A 49 -9.46 0.84 2.33
CA VAL A 49 -8.55 0.14 1.41
C VAL A 49 -7.12 0.32 1.92
N SER A 50 -6.38 -0.78 2.01
CA SER A 50 -5.03 -0.79 2.54
C SER A 50 -4.08 -1.64 1.71
N ALA A 51 -2.83 -1.23 1.65
CA ALA A 51 -1.69 -1.95 1.10
C ALA A 51 -0.61 -2.07 2.19
N MET A 52 0.31 -3.00 1.96
CA MET A 52 1.53 -3.16 2.76
C MET A 52 2.53 -4.03 2.01
N GLY A 53 3.80 -3.75 2.23
CA GLY A 53 4.87 -4.66 1.81
C GLY A 53 4.89 -5.95 2.66
N PRO A 54 5.49 -7.03 2.14
CA PRO A 54 5.67 -8.26 2.91
C PRO A 54 6.48 -7.99 4.21
N PRO A 55 6.25 -8.76 5.28
CA PRO A 55 7.00 -8.62 6.52
C PRO A 55 8.51 -8.81 6.31
N GLY A 56 9.32 -7.96 6.93
CA GLY A 56 10.78 -7.91 6.74
C GLY A 56 11.29 -6.48 6.52
N GLY A 57 12.60 -6.27 6.66
CA GLY A 57 13.22 -4.96 6.38
C GLY A 57 12.62 -3.77 7.16
N GLY A 58 12.19 -4.00 8.41
CA GLY A 58 11.52 -2.99 9.25
C GLY A 58 9.98 -3.01 9.20
N ARG A 59 9.37 -3.80 8.30
CA ARG A 59 7.91 -3.99 8.22
C ARG A 59 7.45 -5.12 9.11
N SER A 60 6.41 -4.88 9.91
CA SER A 60 5.89 -5.83 10.89
C SER A 60 4.88 -6.81 10.31
N ARG A 61 4.68 -7.97 10.96
CA ARG A 61 3.47 -8.78 10.75
C ARG A 61 2.30 -8.14 11.48
N ILE A 62 1.21 -7.88 10.77
CA ILE A 62 -0.07 -7.45 11.36
C ILE A 62 -0.79 -8.62 12.03
N THR A 63 -1.71 -8.32 12.94
CA THR A 63 -2.43 -9.34 13.71
C THR A 63 -3.51 -10.02 12.87
N ALA A 64 -3.78 -11.31 13.14
CA ALA A 64 -4.85 -12.05 12.49
C ALA A 64 -6.24 -11.41 12.74
N ARG A 65 -6.41 -10.74 13.90
CA ARG A 65 -7.63 -10.03 14.26
C ARG A 65 -7.93 -8.89 13.28
N LEU A 66 -6.92 -8.10 12.89
CA LEU A 66 -7.09 -7.09 11.85
C LEU A 66 -7.32 -7.74 10.48
N GLN A 67 -6.52 -8.75 10.12
CA GLN A 67 -6.61 -9.41 8.81
C GLN A 67 -8.00 -9.99 8.52
N ARG A 68 -8.72 -10.46 9.55
CA ARG A 68 -10.09 -10.97 9.44
C ARG A 68 -11.07 -9.98 8.78
N HIS A 69 -10.83 -8.66 8.88
CA HIS A 69 -11.69 -7.64 8.28
C HIS A 69 -11.33 -7.31 6.82
N TYR A 70 -10.29 -7.92 6.27
CA TYR A 70 -9.84 -7.69 4.91
C TYR A 70 -9.98 -8.94 4.04
N ASN A 71 -10.28 -8.71 2.77
CA ASN A 71 -9.95 -9.66 1.71
C ASN A 71 -8.51 -9.39 1.28
N LEU A 72 -7.64 -10.39 1.41
CA LEU A 72 -6.23 -10.26 1.06
C LEU A 72 -6.01 -10.57 -0.42
N ILE A 73 -5.42 -9.62 -1.14
CA ILE A 73 -4.96 -9.80 -2.51
C ILE A 73 -3.44 -9.63 -2.50
N ALA A 74 -2.71 -10.65 -2.92
CA ALA A 74 -1.26 -10.62 -3.05
C ALA A 74 -0.87 -10.61 -4.52
N TYR A 75 0.01 -9.69 -4.92
CA TYR A 75 0.58 -9.64 -6.25
C TYR A 75 2.00 -10.23 -6.22
N THR A 76 2.35 -11.02 -7.22
CA THR A 76 3.72 -11.45 -7.45
C THR A 76 4.46 -10.42 -8.30
N ASN A 77 5.79 -10.49 -8.31
CA ASN A 77 6.59 -9.67 -9.21
C ASN A 77 6.09 -9.79 -10.66
N LEU A 78 6.10 -8.68 -11.38
CA LEU A 78 5.70 -8.62 -12.79
C LEU A 78 6.65 -9.48 -13.62
N GLY A 79 6.09 -10.19 -14.61
CA GLY A 79 6.89 -10.91 -15.59
C GLY A 79 7.68 -9.95 -16.49
N LYS A 80 8.81 -10.42 -17.03
CA LYS A 80 9.68 -9.62 -17.91
C LYS A 80 8.90 -8.97 -19.04
N ASP A 81 8.04 -9.72 -19.73
CA ASP A 81 7.23 -9.20 -20.84
C ASP A 81 6.31 -8.03 -20.43
N SER A 82 5.73 -8.10 -19.23
CA SER A 82 4.89 -7.02 -18.69
C SER A 82 5.73 -5.79 -18.36
N ILE A 83 6.91 -5.98 -17.77
CA ILE A 83 7.86 -4.91 -17.48
C ILE A 83 8.32 -4.26 -18.79
N THR A 84 8.74 -5.05 -19.78
CA THR A 84 9.12 -4.58 -21.12
C THR A 84 8.01 -3.76 -21.75
N MET A 85 6.76 -4.26 -21.72
CA MET A 85 5.62 -3.54 -22.26
C MET A 85 5.40 -2.18 -21.58
N ILE A 86 5.44 -2.13 -20.24
CA ILE A 86 5.23 -0.90 -19.47
C ILE A 86 6.33 0.11 -19.80
N PHE A 87 7.59 -0.29 -19.74
CA PHE A 87 8.71 0.62 -19.99
C PHE A 87 8.78 1.07 -21.46
N ASN A 88 8.49 0.19 -22.42
CA ASN A 88 8.38 0.57 -23.82
C ASN A 88 7.31 1.66 -24.02
N LYS A 89 6.16 1.58 -23.35
CA LYS A 89 5.12 2.61 -23.45
C LYS A 89 5.57 3.95 -22.86
N ILE A 90 6.20 3.93 -21.68
CA ILE A 90 6.70 5.14 -21.00
C ILE A 90 7.80 5.81 -21.82
N VAL A 91 8.81 5.04 -22.24
CA VAL A 91 9.94 5.54 -23.02
C VAL A 91 9.48 6.02 -24.39
N LYS A 92 8.54 5.33 -25.06
CA LYS A 92 7.98 5.78 -26.34
C LYS A 92 7.30 7.13 -26.23
N LEU A 93 6.51 7.33 -25.17
CA LEU A 93 5.86 8.61 -24.92
C LEU A 93 6.89 9.71 -24.71
N PHE A 94 7.94 9.43 -23.94
CA PHE A 94 9.02 10.38 -23.68
C PHE A 94 9.82 10.73 -24.94
N LEU A 95 10.15 9.74 -25.78
CA LEU A 95 10.96 9.91 -26.98
C LEU A 95 10.19 10.48 -28.18
N GLY A 96 8.85 10.48 -28.17
CA GLY A 96 8.04 10.92 -29.31
C GLY A 96 8.21 12.37 -29.74
N GLY A 97 8.87 13.22 -28.94
CA GLY A 97 9.22 14.59 -29.29
C GLY A 97 10.63 14.77 -29.89
N PHE A 98 11.40 13.69 -30.02
CA PHE A 98 12.78 13.71 -30.51
C PHE A 98 12.88 13.23 -31.96
N SER A 99 14.08 13.30 -32.55
CA SER A 99 14.33 12.77 -33.89
C SER A 99 14.10 11.26 -33.96
N ASP A 100 13.82 10.78 -35.18
CA ASP A 100 13.61 9.35 -35.43
C ASP A 100 14.82 8.49 -35.04
N GLU A 101 16.04 9.05 -35.19
CA GLU A 101 17.30 8.40 -34.77
C GLU A 101 17.33 8.10 -33.26
N ILE A 102 16.82 9.02 -32.45
CA ILE A 102 16.74 8.86 -31.00
C ILE A 102 15.59 7.91 -30.64
N THR A 103 14.45 8.04 -31.32
CA THR A 103 13.29 7.15 -31.11
C THR A 103 13.61 5.69 -31.44
N ALA A 104 14.47 5.45 -32.43
CA ALA A 104 14.94 4.11 -32.80
C ALA A 104 15.76 3.41 -31.70
N GLN A 105 16.30 4.14 -30.72
CA GLN A 105 17.06 3.57 -29.59
C GLN A 105 16.18 3.05 -28.45
N LEU A 106 14.85 3.16 -28.56
CA LEU A 106 13.92 2.79 -27.50
C LEU A 106 14.11 1.36 -27.01
N GLU A 107 14.16 0.39 -27.92
CA GLU A 107 14.26 -1.03 -27.57
C GLU A 107 15.59 -1.31 -26.88
N ASN A 108 16.70 -0.75 -27.39
CA ASN A 108 18.02 -0.87 -26.77
C ASN A 108 18.05 -0.32 -25.34
N ILE A 109 17.37 0.81 -25.08
CA ILE A 109 17.30 1.41 -23.74
C ILE A 109 16.54 0.49 -22.79
N VAL A 110 15.38 -0.03 -23.20
CA VAL A 110 14.55 -0.88 -22.33
C VAL A 110 15.22 -2.23 -22.07
N GLU A 111 15.81 -2.86 -23.09
CA GLU A 111 16.53 -4.13 -22.94
C GLU A 111 17.78 -4.02 -22.06
N SER A 112 18.53 -2.91 -22.14
CA SER A 112 19.74 -2.72 -21.33
C SER A 112 19.49 -2.56 -19.83
N THR A 113 18.24 -2.38 -19.42
CA THR A 113 17.85 -2.20 -18.00
C THR A 113 17.26 -3.46 -17.35
N GLN A 114 17.22 -4.58 -18.08
CA GLN A 114 16.64 -5.86 -17.63
C GLN A 114 17.66 -6.92 -17.20
#